data_AF-A0A2M6GL32-F1
#
_entry.id   AF-A0A2M6GL32-F1
#
_cell.length_a   1.000
_cell.length_b   1.000
_cell.length_c   1.000
_cell.angle_alpha   90.00
_cell.angle_beta   90.00
_cell.angle_gamma   90.00
#
_symmetry.space_group_name_H-M   'P 1'
#
loop_
_entity.id
_entity.type
_entity.pdbx_description
1 polymer ?
#
loop_
_entity_poly.entity_id
_entity_poly.type
_entity_poly.pdbx_seq_one_letter_code
_entity_poly.pdbx_strand_id
1 'polypeptide(L)'
;MKTALHKTEIPESKAYIVNFLDDPFFDTNWHAHSEFQLFVVLSGTGTRFIGDNISHFQEGDLVFTGPHVPHLWRNDDFYFNRENNLRVKGIVIYFPENLLGDNLLQKEELWSIRQLFEKAKRGLRFGGATVPEVTQMMHDLLELKGVEGIIQLLAILNCLADAEEYASISSMGYAMAGNEQDNDRMREVYDYIMKN
;
A
#
# COMPACT_ATOMS: atom_id res chain seq x y z
N MET A 1 -8.09 -24.15 -3.97
CA MET A 1 -7.16 -23.06 -3.63
C MET A 1 -7.97 -21.89 -3.12
N LYS A 2 -7.70 -21.40 -1.90
CA LYS A 2 -8.29 -20.13 -1.44
C LYS A 2 -7.34 -19.03 -1.86
N THR A 3 -7.69 -18.37 -2.96
CA THR A 3 -6.95 -17.26 -3.54
C THR A 3 -6.67 -16.21 -2.47
N ALA A 4 -5.45 -15.69 -2.42
CA ALA A 4 -5.05 -14.59 -1.53
C ALA A 4 -5.76 -13.27 -1.85
N LEU A 5 -6.84 -13.27 -2.61
CA LEU A 5 -7.56 -12.07 -3.00
C LEU A 5 -8.57 -11.71 -1.91
N HIS A 6 -8.27 -10.67 -1.13
CA HIS A 6 -9.28 -9.97 -0.35
C HIS A 6 -9.93 -8.92 -1.25
N LYS A 7 -11.25 -8.93 -1.32
CA LYS A 7 -11.97 -7.83 -1.95
C LYS A 7 -12.00 -6.67 -0.96
N THR A 8 -11.21 -5.62 -1.20
CA THR A 8 -11.41 -4.37 -0.48
C THR A 8 -12.73 -3.79 -0.96
N GLU A 9 -13.72 -3.67 -0.08
CA GLU A 9 -15.04 -3.16 -0.45
C GLU A 9 -15.02 -1.63 -0.50
N ILE A 10 -14.33 -1.05 -1.49
CA ILE A 10 -14.65 0.33 -1.90
C ILE A 10 -16.11 0.29 -2.37
N PRO A 11 -17.05 1.00 -1.71
CA PRO A 11 -18.43 1.01 -2.17
C PRO A 11 -18.51 1.56 -3.60
N GLU A 12 -19.37 1.02 -4.46
CA GLU A 12 -19.51 1.49 -5.86
C GLU A 12 -19.78 2.99 -5.97
N SER A 13 -20.36 3.60 -4.92
CA SER A 13 -20.63 5.03 -4.85
C SER A 13 -19.41 5.89 -4.45
N LYS A 14 -18.24 5.30 -4.21
CA LYS A 14 -17.03 6.01 -3.78
C LYS A 14 -15.90 5.83 -4.78
N ALA A 15 -15.17 6.92 -5.01
CA ALA A 15 -13.96 6.94 -5.82
C ALA A 15 -12.74 6.36 -5.10
N TYR A 16 -12.69 6.52 -3.78
CA TYR A 16 -11.62 6.02 -2.92
C TYR A 16 -12.13 5.82 -1.50
N ILE A 17 -11.37 5.11 -0.68
CA ILE A 17 -11.51 5.10 0.77
C ILE A 17 -10.19 5.54 1.39
N VAL A 18 -10.27 6.23 2.53
CA VAL A 18 -9.14 6.60 3.36
C VAL A 18 -9.50 6.26 4.80
N ASN A 19 -8.61 5.59 5.52
CA ASN A 19 -8.82 5.19 6.90
C ASN A 19 -7.61 5.55 7.75
N PHE A 20 -7.87 6.11 8.93
CA PHE A 20 -6.90 6.16 10.01
C PHE A 20 -6.98 4.85 10.80
N LEU A 21 -5.86 4.16 10.91
CA LEU A 21 -5.73 2.92 11.65
C LEU A 21 -5.19 3.25 13.05
N ASP A 22 -5.82 2.67 14.06
CA ASP A 22 -5.37 2.72 15.44
C ASP A 22 -5.79 1.41 16.09
N ASP A 23 -4.87 0.45 16.04
CA ASP A 23 -5.15 -0.96 16.32
C ASP A 23 -4.03 -1.55 17.17
N PRO A 24 -4.24 -2.72 17.82
CA PRO A 24 -3.15 -3.43 18.50
C PRO A 24 -2.01 -3.83 17.56
N PHE A 25 -2.34 -4.15 16.30
CA PHE A 25 -1.42 -4.51 15.22
C PHE A 25 -2.13 -4.33 13.86
N PHE A 26 -1.36 -4.20 12.77
CA PHE A 26 -1.85 -4.13 11.39
C PHE A 26 -2.26 -5.52 10.88
N ASP A 27 -2.96 -5.56 9.73
CA ASP A 27 -3.47 -6.82 9.17
C ASP A 27 -2.33 -7.83 8.90
N THR A 28 -2.41 -8.95 9.60
CA THR A 28 -1.45 -10.06 9.53
C THR A 28 -1.75 -11.06 8.43
N ASN A 29 -2.82 -10.87 7.66
CA ASN A 29 -3.16 -11.80 6.60
C ASN A 29 -2.35 -11.49 5.34
N TRP A 30 -1.71 -12.52 4.77
CA TRP A 30 -1.15 -12.42 3.42
C TRP A 30 -2.29 -12.32 2.41
N HIS A 31 -2.40 -11.17 1.75
CA HIS A 31 -3.49 -10.90 0.81
C HIS A 31 -3.04 -10.01 -0.35
N ALA A 32 -3.89 -9.93 -1.36
CA ALA A 32 -3.81 -9.05 -2.51
C ALA A 32 -5.23 -8.53 -2.81
N HIS A 33 -5.35 -7.40 -3.48
CA HIS A 33 -6.64 -6.82 -3.86
C HIS A 33 -6.50 -6.09 -5.21
N SER A 34 -7.61 -5.68 -5.83
CA SER A 34 -7.63 -5.06 -7.17
C SER A 34 -7.32 -3.57 -7.16
N GLU A 35 -7.18 -2.98 -5.98
CA GLU A 35 -7.04 -1.54 -5.80
C GLU A 35 -5.56 -1.15 -5.77
N PHE A 36 -5.28 0.11 -6.12
CA PHE A 36 -4.07 0.74 -5.64
C PHE A 36 -4.22 0.98 -4.14
N GLN A 37 -3.14 0.76 -3.40
CA GLN A 37 -3.05 1.06 -1.97
C GLN A 37 -1.86 1.96 -1.69
N LEU A 38 -2.10 3.08 -1.00
CA LEU A 38 -1.04 3.91 -0.39
C LEU A 38 -1.15 3.77 1.12
N PHE A 39 -0.08 3.34 1.76
CA PHE A 39 -0.03 3.11 3.20
C PHE A 39 1.17 3.81 3.82
N VAL A 40 0.95 4.49 4.96
CA VAL A 40 2.02 5.05 5.78
C VAL A 40 1.90 4.55 7.21
N VAL A 41 3.02 4.09 7.77
CA VAL A 41 3.15 3.76 9.19
C VAL A 41 3.41 5.04 9.97
N LEU A 42 2.48 5.44 10.84
CA LEU A 42 2.61 6.60 11.73
C LEU A 42 3.21 6.23 13.10
N SER A 43 3.04 4.98 13.52
CA SER A 43 3.65 4.43 14.74
C SER A 43 3.60 2.92 14.67
N GLY A 44 4.67 2.26 15.11
CA GLY A 44 4.79 0.81 15.08
C GLY A 44 6.02 0.34 14.33
N THR A 45 6.43 -0.88 14.62
CA THR A 45 7.55 -1.56 13.96
C THR A 45 7.15 -2.99 13.63
N GLY A 46 7.84 -3.60 12.68
CA GLY A 46 7.55 -4.96 12.26
C GLY A 46 8.22 -5.37 10.96
N THR A 47 7.72 -6.43 10.36
CA THR A 47 8.17 -6.94 9.07
C THR A 47 7.05 -6.81 8.04
N ARG A 48 7.36 -6.19 6.91
CA ARG A 48 6.47 -6.16 5.73
C ARG A 48 6.91 -7.21 4.73
N PHE A 49 5.93 -7.88 4.16
CA PHE A 49 6.09 -8.85 3.09
C PHE A 49 5.35 -8.28 1.89
N ILE A 50 6.01 -8.07 0.76
CA ILE A 50 5.41 -7.50 -0.46
C ILE A 50 6.00 -8.19 -1.68
N GLY A 51 5.17 -8.97 -2.38
CA GLY A 51 5.64 -9.87 -3.43
C GLY A 51 6.71 -10.83 -2.91
N ASP A 52 7.91 -10.80 -3.50
CA ASP A 52 9.06 -11.60 -3.08
C ASP A 52 10.00 -10.89 -2.08
N ASN A 53 9.62 -9.71 -1.57
CA ASN A 53 10.44 -8.93 -0.65
C ASN A 53 9.97 -9.05 0.80
N ILE A 54 10.93 -9.30 1.70
CA ILE A 54 10.73 -9.30 3.16
C ILE A 54 11.65 -8.23 3.73
N SER A 55 11.10 -7.22 4.40
CA SER A 55 11.87 -6.10 4.95
C SER A 55 11.27 -5.59 6.25
N HIS A 56 12.10 -4.99 7.11
CA HIS A 56 11.61 -4.29 8.29
C HIS A 56 10.88 -3.00 7.90
N PHE A 57 9.83 -2.66 8.63
CA PHE A 57 9.18 -1.35 8.59
C PHE A 57 9.21 -0.69 9.97
N GLN A 58 9.14 0.63 9.96
CA GLN A 58 9.03 1.47 11.14
C GLN A 58 8.21 2.72 10.80
N GLU A 59 8.06 3.63 11.75
CA GLU A 59 7.46 4.95 11.51
C GLU A 59 8.07 5.64 10.28
N GLY A 60 7.21 6.20 9.42
CA GLY A 60 7.59 6.80 8.14
C GLY A 60 7.74 5.82 6.98
N ASP A 61 7.45 4.52 7.16
CA ASP A 61 7.40 3.59 6.03
C ASP A 61 6.18 3.91 5.14
N LEU A 62 6.43 4.67 4.07
CA LEU A 62 5.45 5.08 3.06
C LEU A 62 5.56 4.17 1.84
N VAL A 63 4.51 3.40 1.58
CA VAL A 63 4.48 2.37 0.55
C VAL A 63 3.27 2.53 -0.36
N PHE A 64 3.51 2.52 -1.67
CA PHE A 64 2.47 2.51 -2.70
C PHE A 64 2.49 1.18 -3.45
N THR A 65 1.44 0.38 -3.33
CA THR A 65 1.28 -0.91 -4.00
C THR A 65 0.21 -0.83 -5.08
N GLY A 66 0.53 -1.37 -6.25
CA GLY A 66 -0.41 -1.53 -7.35
C GLY A 66 -1.35 -2.72 -7.17
N PRO A 67 -2.36 -2.83 -8.04
CA PRO A 67 -3.30 -3.94 -8.07
C PRO A 67 -2.60 -5.29 -8.09
N HIS A 68 -3.17 -6.24 -7.35
CA HIS A 68 -2.78 -7.65 -7.32
C HIS A 68 -1.37 -7.95 -6.82
N VAL A 69 -0.66 -6.96 -6.25
CA VAL A 69 0.60 -7.18 -5.55
C VAL A 69 0.29 -7.72 -4.16
N PRO A 70 0.63 -8.98 -3.83
CA PRO A 70 0.35 -9.51 -2.50
C PRO A 70 1.23 -8.85 -1.46
N HIS A 71 0.64 -8.56 -0.29
CA HIS A 71 1.32 -7.87 0.78
C HIS A 71 0.74 -8.19 2.16
N LEU A 72 1.48 -7.77 3.18
CA LEU A 72 1.21 -7.97 4.60
C LEU A 72 2.15 -7.06 5.41
N TRP A 73 1.64 -6.42 6.47
CA TRP A 73 2.44 -5.76 7.50
C TRP A 73 2.24 -6.47 8.84
N ARG A 74 3.23 -7.28 9.24
CA ARG A 74 3.20 -7.97 10.52
C ARG A 74 4.00 -7.17 11.53
N ASN A 75 3.35 -6.67 12.58
CA ASN A 75 4.07 -6.02 13.68
C ASN A 75 4.99 -6.99 14.44
N ASP A 76 5.91 -6.43 15.23
CA ASP A 76 6.77 -7.23 16.11
C ASP A 76 5.97 -7.97 17.20
N ASP A 77 6.50 -9.08 17.70
CA ASP A 77 5.77 -10.02 18.57
C ASP A 77 5.20 -9.37 19.85
N PHE A 78 5.87 -8.35 20.37
CA PHE A 78 5.44 -7.66 21.59
C PHE A 78 4.15 -6.83 21.43
N TYR A 79 3.73 -6.53 20.19
CA TYR A 79 2.43 -5.91 19.90
C TYR A 79 1.26 -6.90 20.05
N PHE A 80 1.51 -8.21 20.00
CA PHE A 80 0.48 -9.23 20.18
C PHE A 80 0.22 -9.56 21.66
N ASN A 81 1.07 -9.09 22.58
CA ASN A 81 0.80 -9.19 24.00
C ASN A 81 -0.21 -8.11 24.44
N ARG A 82 -1.45 -8.56 24.71
CA ARG A 82 -2.55 -7.68 25.15
C ARG A 82 -2.28 -6.93 26.46
N GLU A 83 -1.37 -7.42 27.29
CA GLU A 83 -1.03 -6.76 28.57
C GLU A 83 -0.23 -5.47 28.38
N ASN A 84 0.46 -5.31 27.24
CA ASN A 84 1.32 -4.16 26.99
C ASN A 84 0.56 -2.91 26.56
N ASN A 85 -0.74 -3.02 26.20
CA ASN A 85 -1.58 -1.92 25.69
C ASN A 85 -0.93 -1.09 24.57
N LEU A 86 -0.03 -1.69 23.79
CA LEU A 86 0.61 -1.05 22.66
C LEU A 86 -0.38 -0.89 21.51
N ARG A 87 -0.22 0.19 20.76
CA ARG A 87 -1.04 0.50 19.59
C ARG A 87 -0.15 0.94 18.45
N VAL A 88 -0.53 0.51 17.26
CA VAL A 88 0.09 0.90 16.00
C VAL A 88 -0.85 1.84 15.29
N LYS A 89 -0.27 2.76 14.51
CA LYS A 89 -1.03 3.79 13.81
C LYS A 89 -0.58 3.87 12.38
N GLY A 90 -1.53 4.11 11.49
CA GLY A 90 -1.24 4.28 10.07
C GLY A 90 -2.37 5.00 9.35
N ILE A 91 -2.10 5.43 8.12
CA ILE A 91 -3.16 5.88 7.21
C ILE A 91 -3.07 5.03 5.96
N VAL A 92 -4.20 4.50 5.53
CA VAL A 92 -4.31 3.73 4.31
C VAL A 92 -5.34 4.35 3.37
N ILE A 93 -4.96 4.49 2.10
CA ILE A 93 -5.82 4.93 1.01
C ILE A 93 -5.94 3.80 0.01
N TYR A 94 -7.17 3.50 -0.40
CA TYR A 94 -7.44 2.59 -1.51
C TYR A 94 -8.24 3.30 -2.59
N PHE A 95 -7.90 3.07 -3.86
CA PHE A 95 -8.68 3.52 -5.00
C PHE A 95 -8.60 2.52 -6.16
N PRO A 96 -9.66 2.39 -6.97
CA PRO A 96 -9.71 1.39 -8.03
C PRO A 96 -8.75 1.75 -9.17
N GLU A 97 -8.23 0.73 -9.86
CA GLU A 97 -7.30 0.90 -10.99
C GLU A 97 -7.86 1.80 -12.09
N ASN A 98 -9.18 1.75 -12.31
CA ASN A 98 -9.87 2.52 -13.34
C ASN A 98 -10.39 3.89 -12.88
N LEU A 99 -9.96 4.41 -11.71
CA LEU A 99 -10.43 5.68 -11.15
C LEU A 99 -10.41 6.84 -12.16
N LEU A 100 -9.32 6.96 -12.92
CA LEU A 100 -9.13 8.05 -13.90
C LEU A 100 -9.70 7.70 -15.28
N GLY A 101 -10.00 6.42 -15.53
CA GLY A 101 -10.37 5.89 -16.83
C GLY A 101 -9.27 6.01 -17.90
N ASP A 102 -9.35 5.17 -18.92
CA ASP A 102 -8.30 5.09 -19.95
C ASP A 102 -8.15 6.40 -20.74
N ASN A 103 -9.26 7.05 -21.06
CA ASN A 103 -9.24 8.26 -21.90
C ASN A 103 -8.46 9.42 -21.27
N LEU A 104 -8.58 9.61 -19.95
CA LEU A 104 -7.88 10.67 -19.24
C LEU A 104 -6.44 10.25 -18.92
N LEU A 105 -6.24 9.02 -18.43
CA LEU A 105 -4.92 8.49 -18.06
C LEU A 105 -3.92 8.46 -19.22
N GLN A 106 -4.40 8.36 -20.47
CA GLN A 106 -3.55 8.40 -21.66
C GLN A 106 -3.12 9.80 -22.10
N LYS A 107 -3.65 10.87 -21.50
CA LYS A 107 -3.27 12.26 -21.82
C LYS A 107 -1.88 12.61 -21.30
N GLU A 108 -1.29 13.65 -21.88
CA GLU A 108 0.08 14.08 -21.56
C GLU A 108 0.16 14.63 -20.12
N GLU A 109 -0.91 15.29 -19.66
CA GLU A 109 -1.05 15.84 -18.31
C GLU A 109 -0.97 14.77 -17.21
N LEU A 110 -1.25 13.50 -17.53
CA LEU A 110 -1.17 12.38 -16.59
C LEU A 110 -0.01 11.43 -16.88
N TRP A 111 0.96 11.81 -17.74
CA TRP A 111 2.07 10.94 -18.09
C TRP A 111 2.85 10.46 -16.85
N SER A 112 3.21 11.37 -15.94
CA SER A 112 3.97 11.02 -14.73
C SER A 112 3.19 10.09 -13.80
N ILE A 113 1.88 10.35 -13.62
CA ILE A 113 1.00 9.48 -12.81
C ILE A 113 0.84 8.10 -13.45
N ARG A 114 0.72 8.03 -14.78
CA ARG A 114 0.70 6.75 -15.51
C ARG A 114 1.99 5.97 -15.29
N GLN A 115 3.15 6.63 -15.32
CA GLN A 115 4.43 5.98 -15.01
C GLN A 115 4.50 5.51 -13.55
N LEU A 116 3.98 6.30 -12.62
CA LEU A 116 3.88 5.91 -11.20
C LEU A 116 3.05 4.62 -11.05
N PHE A 117 1.89 4.53 -11.71
CA PHE A 117 1.04 3.34 -11.69
C PHE A 117 1.73 2.09 -12.24
N GLU A 118 2.44 2.21 -13.37
CA GLU A 118 3.22 1.10 -13.93
C GLU A 118 4.32 0.62 -12.98
N LYS A 119 5.02 1.56 -12.33
CA LYS A 119 6.06 1.23 -11.34
C LYS A 119 5.47 0.58 -10.08
N ALA A 120 4.28 1.00 -9.66
CA ALA A 120 3.61 0.50 -8.47
C ALA A 120 3.17 -0.98 -8.59
N LYS A 121 3.13 -1.56 -9.79
CA LYS A 121 2.94 -3.01 -10.00
C LYS A 121 4.01 -3.88 -9.33
N ARG A 122 5.10 -3.27 -8.85
CA ARG A 122 6.17 -3.92 -8.06
C ARG A 122 6.22 -3.45 -6.59
N GLY A 123 5.27 -2.63 -6.17
CA GLY A 123 5.36 -1.86 -4.94
C GLY A 123 6.47 -0.81 -5.00
N LEU A 124 6.20 0.37 -4.45
CA LEU A 124 7.17 1.45 -4.29
C LEU A 124 7.27 1.83 -2.82
N ARG A 125 8.50 1.93 -2.32
CA ARG A 125 8.78 2.54 -1.03
C ARG A 125 9.40 3.91 -1.25
N PHE A 126 8.82 4.93 -0.63
CA PHE A 126 9.30 6.31 -0.72
C PHE A 126 10.18 6.66 0.47
N GLY A 127 11.08 7.61 0.27
CA GLY A 127 12.00 8.15 1.28
C GLY A 127 12.09 9.67 1.17
N GLY A 128 13.08 10.23 1.85
CA GLY A 128 13.40 11.65 1.71
C GLY A 128 12.29 12.61 2.14
N ALA A 129 12.25 13.76 1.48
CA ALA A 129 11.27 14.83 1.73
C ALA A 129 9.83 14.44 1.37
N THR A 130 9.64 13.45 0.49
CA THR A 130 8.32 12.98 0.05
C THR A 130 7.52 12.37 1.20
N VAL A 131 8.19 11.68 2.14
CA VAL A 131 7.51 11.00 3.25
C VAL A 131 6.71 11.98 4.14
N PRO A 132 7.32 13.01 4.75
CA PRO A 132 6.57 13.94 5.60
C PRO A 132 5.52 14.74 4.81
N GLU A 133 5.82 15.12 3.57
CA GLU A 133 4.88 15.87 2.71
C GLU A 133 3.62 15.05 2.42
N VAL A 134 3.78 13.84 1.88
CA VAL A 134 2.65 12.96 1.57
C VAL A 134 1.92 12.53 2.84
N THR A 135 2.63 12.28 3.94
CA THR A 135 2.00 11.95 5.22
C THR A 135 1.05 13.05 5.68
N GLN A 136 1.46 14.32 5.59
CA GLN A 136 0.58 15.44 5.90
C GLN A 136 -0.61 15.51 4.93
N MET A 137 -0.38 15.31 3.64
CA MET A 137 -1.45 15.30 2.64
C MET A 137 -2.48 14.18 2.88
N MET A 138 -2.03 13.02 3.37
CA MET A 138 -2.88 11.89 3.76
C MET A 138 -3.70 12.21 5.03
N HIS A 139 -3.12 12.94 5.99
CA HIS A 139 -3.86 13.46 7.13
C HIS A 139 -4.96 14.42 6.70
N ASP A 140 -4.66 15.35 5.80
CA ASP A 140 -5.65 16.31 5.28
C ASP A 140 -6.78 15.58 4.55
N LEU A 141 -6.46 14.54 3.78
CA LEU A 141 -7.44 13.74 3.03
C LEU A 141 -8.50 13.07 3.93
N LEU A 142 -8.16 12.73 5.18
CA LEU A 142 -9.12 12.15 6.14
C LEU A 142 -10.30 13.09 6.43
N GLU A 143 -10.06 14.40 6.39
CA GLU A 143 -11.04 15.42 6.76
C GLU A 143 -11.80 15.99 5.54
N LEU A 144 -11.25 15.80 4.33
CA LEU A 144 -11.85 16.30 3.10
C LEU A 144 -13.04 15.45 2.64
N LYS A 145 -13.99 16.10 1.97
CA LYS A 145 -15.20 15.50 1.41
C LYS A 145 -15.41 16.01 0.00
N GLY A 146 -16.28 15.34 -0.76
CA GLY A 146 -16.66 15.81 -2.09
C GLY A 146 -15.48 15.87 -3.06
N VAL A 147 -15.45 16.91 -3.89
CA VAL A 147 -14.46 17.07 -4.96
C VAL A 147 -13.08 17.41 -4.40
N GLU A 148 -13.02 18.09 -3.25
CA GLU A 148 -11.79 18.46 -2.56
C GLU A 148 -10.96 17.22 -2.21
N GLY A 149 -11.62 16.13 -1.80
CA GLY A 149 -10.96 14.84 -1.56
C GLY A 149 -10.34 14.22 -2.82
N ILE A 150 -11.01 14.35 -3.98
CA ILE A 150 -10.48 13.88 -5.27
C ILE A 150 -9.27 14.71 -5.68
N ILE A 151 -9.35 16.04 -5.53
CA ILE A 151 -8.24 16.95 -5.82
C ILE A 151 -7.03 16.61 -4.94
N GLN A 152 -7.26 16.36 -3.64
CA GLN A 152 -6.20 15.98 -2.72
C GLN A 152 -5.57 14.62 -3.08
N LEU A 153 -6.39 13.63 -3.46
CA LEU A 153 -5.87 12.35 -3.95
C LEU A 153 -4.99 12.54 -5.20
N LEU A 154 -5.43 13.34 -6.17
CA LEU A 154 -4.64 13.66 -7.36
C LEU A 154 -3.34 14.39 -7.01
N ALA A 155 -3.38 15.31 -6.04
CA ALA A 155 -2.19 16.00 -5.56
C ALA A 155 -1.19 15.04 -4.90
N ILE A 156 -1.67 14.10 -4.08
CA ILE A 156 -0.84 13.03 -3.49
C ILE A 156 -0.18 12.21 -4.61
N LEU A 157 -0.94 11.78 -5.61
CA LEU A 157 -0.40 11.01 -6.74
C LEU A 157 0.63 11.79 -7.54
N ASN A 158 0.43 13.09 -7.73
CA ASN A 158 1.41 13.95 -8.39
C ASN A 158 2.71 14.05 -7.57
N CYS A 159 2.61 14.30 -6.26
CA CYS A 159 3.76 14.37 -5.35
C CYS A 159 4.57 13.05 -5.38
N LEU A 160 3.89 11.90 -5.34
CA LEU A 160 4.54 10.59 -5.47
C LEU A 160 5.18 10.37 -6.86
N ALA A 161 4.57 10.87 -7.93
CA ALA A 161 5.11 10.74 -9.28
C ALA A 161 6.39 11.57 -9.49
N ASP A 162 6.49 12.71 -8.82
CA ASP A 162 7.63 13.64 -8.87
C ASP A 162 8.72 13.31 -7.84
N ALA A 163 8.52 12.31 -6.99
CA ALA A 163 9.47 11.93 -5.96
C ALA A 163 10.81 11.44 -6.54
N GLU A 164 11.92 11.97 -6.00
CA GLU A 164 13.28 11.56 -6.39
C GLU A 164 13.77 10.34 -5.60
N GLU A 165 13.34 10.21 -4.35
CA GLU A 165 13.80 9.17 -3.43
C GLU A 165 12.75 8.06 -3.27
N TYR A 166 12.85 7.03 -4.11
CA TYR A 166 12.03 5.82 -4.00
C TYR A 166 12.76 4.56 -4.48
N ALA A 167 12.27 3.40 -4.06
CA ALA A 167 12.76 2.10 -4.51
C ALA A 167 11.61 1.16 -4.85
N SER A 168 11.75 0.39 -5.93
CA SER A 168 10.86 -0.75 -6.20
C SER A 168 11.08 -1.85 -5.16
N ILE A 169 10.00 -2.45 -4.68
CA ILE A 169 10.04 -3.41 -3.58
C ILE A 169 10.27 -4.83 -4.12
N SER A 170 9.41 -5.31 -5.01
CA SER A 170 9.49 -6.65 -5.58
C SER A 170 10.45 -6.70 -6.78
N SER A 171 11.03 -7.87 -7.03
CA SER A 171 11.94 -8.07 -8.17
C SER A 171 11.22 -7.95 -9.52
N MET A 172 11.98 -7.67 -10.59
CA MET A 172 11.42 -7.66 -11.95
C MET A 172 10.93 -9.06 -12.38
N GLY A 173 11.62 -10.12 -11.96
CA GLY A 173 11.26 -11.50 -12.28
C GLY A 173 9.90 -11.87 -11.71
N TYR A 174 9.64 -11.48 -10.46
CA TYR A 174 8.35 -11.70 -9.82
C TYR A 174 7.20 -11.00 -10.57
N ALA A 175 7.36 -9.72 -10.96
CA ALA A 175 6.31 -9.01 -11.70
C ALA A 175 5.99 -9.58 -13.09
N MET A 176 6.96 -10.25 -13.73
CA MET A 176 6.76 -10.85 -15.06
C MET A 176 6.17 -12.27 -15.02
N ALA A 177 6.22 -12.95 -13.87
CA ALA A 177 5.94 -14.39 -13.77
C ALA A 177 4.45 -14.77 -13.73
N GLY A 178 3.52 -13.81 -13.67
CA GLY A 178 2.08 -14.14 -13.65
C GLY A 178 1.65 -14.94 -12.40
N ASN A 179 2.23 -14.60 -11.24
CA ASN A 179 1.69 -14.49 -9.88
C ASN A 179 0.59 -15.44 -9.35
N GLU A 180 0.43 -16.69 -9.80
CA GLU A 180 -0.28 -17.69 -8.98
C GLU A 180 0.69 -18.60 -8.24
N GLN A 181 1.62 -19.26 -8.95
CA GLN A 181 2.56 -20.20 -8.32
C GLN A 181 3.52 -19.51 -7.35
N ASP A 182 4.03 -18.33 -7.68
CA ASP A 182 4.93 -17.60 -6.78
C ASP A 182 4.18 -17.03 -5.56
N ASN A 183 2.87 -16.76 -5.67
CA ASN A 183 2.05 -16.36 -4.53
C ASN A 183 1.85 -17.50 -3.54
N ASP A 184 1.59 -18.71 -4.04
CA ASP A 184 1.48 -19.91 -3.21
C ASP A 184 2.81 -20.21 -2.52
N ARG A 185 3.94 -20.10 -3.22
CA ARG A 185 5.28 -20.27 -2.64
C ARG A 185 5.59 -19.22 -1.57
N MET A 186 5.30 -17.95 -1.84
CA MET A 186 5.50 -16.88 -0.84
C MET A 186 4.60 -17.06 0.37
N ARG A 187 3.37 -17.54 0.18
CA ARG A 187 2.49 -17.92 1.27
C ARG A 187 3.05 -19.09 2.09
N GLU A 188 3.60 -20.11 1.46
CA GLU A 188 4.27 -21.22 2.17
C GLU A 188 5.48 -20.72 2.97
N VAL A 189 6.29 -19.83 2.40
CA VAL A 189 7.42 -19.20 3.10
C VAL A 189 6.92 -18.41 4.31
N TYR A 190 5.88 -17.59 4.13
CA TYR A 190 5.25 -16.86 5.23
C TYR A 190 4.74 -17.82 6.32
N ASP A 191 3.94 -18.83 5.94
CA ASP A 191 3.37 -19.82 6.87
C ASP A 191 4.47 -20.59 7.62
N TYR A 192 5.62 -20.84 6.98
CA TYR A 192 6.78 -21.46 7.61
C TYR A 192 7.46 -20.52 8.61
N ILE A 193 7.67 -19.24 8.26
CA ILE A 193 8.22 -18.23 9.18
C ILE A 193 7.29 -17.99 10.36
N MET A 194 5.97 -18.10 10.17
CA MET A 194 4.99 -17.91 11.26
C MET A 194 4.89 -19.11 12.22
N LYS A 195 5.33 -20.31 11.80
CA LYS A 195 5.26 -21.53 12.62
C LYS A 195 6.52 -21.79 13.45
N ASN A 196 7.59 -21.03 13.23
CA ASN A 196 8.87 -21.15 13.93
C ASN A 196 9.21 -19.84 14.63
#